data_AF-A0A2D6TWQ7-F1
#
_entry.id   AF-A0A2D6TWQ7-F1
#
_cell.length_a   1.000
_cell.length_b   1.000
_cell.length_c   1.000
_cell.angle_alpha   90.00
_cell.angle_beta   90.00
_cell.angle_gamma   90.00
#
_symmetry.space_group_name_H-M   'P 1'
#
loop_
_entity.id
_entity.type
_entity.pdbx_description
1 polymer ?
#
loop_
_entity_poly.entity_id
_entity_poly.type
_entity_poly.pdbx_seq_one_letter_code
_entity_poly.pdbx_strand_id
1 'polypeptide(L)'
;MRNTFSTLQTTKSAQKHCKFGVFVLYLYYIVYIGAINMVTLQTRISDELKAQADNLFKDMGLSTTDAVRLFLTQCVNQGGLPFQPTGKQPNRYTLEALNEDGGKSYQSVEELAGLWK
;
A
#
# COMPACT_ATOMS: atom_id res chain seq x y z
N MET A 1 21.93 -57.06 29.14
CA MET A 1 20.84 -56.12 28.79
C MET A 1 21.17 -54.72 29.30
N ARG A 2 22.09 -54.01 28.64
CA ARG A 2 22.44 -52.61 28.91
C ARG A 2 21.88 -51.75 27.76
N ASN A 3 21.48 -50.51 28.05
CA ASN A 3 21.26 -49.39 27.12
C ASN A 3 19.85 -49.07 26.56
N THR A 4 18.77 -49.24 27.30
CA THR A 4 17.49 -48.57 26.93
C THR A 4 17.07 -47.44 27.87
N PHE A 5 17.60 -47.38 29.10
CA PHE A 5 17.19 -46.35 30.07
C PHE A 5 18.02 -45.06 29.99
N SER A 6 19.30 -45.15 29.62
CA SER A 6 20.19 -43.98 29.48
C SER A 6 19.86 -43.12 28.24
N THR A 7 19.41 -43.73 27.15
CA THR A 7 18.98 -43.03 25.92
C THR A 7 17.64 -42.29 26.09
N LEU A 8 16.78 -42.73 27.02
CA LEU A 8 15.52 -42.03 27.34
C LEU A 8 15.74 -40.75 28.17
N GLN A 9 16.83 -40.67 28.94
CA GLN A 9 17.18 -39.46 29.68
C GLN A 9 17.83 -38.41 28.78
N THR A 10 18.62 -38.82 27.78
CA THR A 10 19.20 -37.88 26.79
C THR A 10 18.14 -37.30 25.85
N THR A 11 17.11 -38.07 25.47
CA THR A 11 16.01 -37.57 24.63
C THR A 11 15.03 -36.67 25.40
N LYS A 12 14.76 -36.93 26.69
CA LYS A 12 13.99 -36.01 27.54
C LYS A 12 14.69 -34.68 27.78
N SER A 13 16.02 -34.69 27.93
CA SER A 13 16.82 -33.45 28.03
C SER A 13 16.78 -32.67 26.71
N ALA A 14 17.05 -33.33 25.57
CA ALA A 14 16.97 -32.70 24.25
C ALA A 14 15.56 -32.18 23.91
N GLN A 15 14.50 -32.87 24.35
CA GLN A 15 13.12 -32.47 24.11
C GLN A 15 12.68 -31.27 24.98
N LYS A 16 13.27 -31.08 26.17
CA LYS A 16 13.07 -29.85 26.97
C LYS A 16 13.71 -28.64 26.30
N HIS A 17 14.92 -28.78 25.76
CA HIS A 17 15.59 -27.72 25.01
C HIS A 17 14.87 -27.38 23.68
N CYS A 18 14.37 -28.39 22.95
CA CYS A 18 13.59 -28.19 21.73
C CYS A 18 12.21 -27.53 22.02
N LYS A 19 11.53 -27.91 23.10
CA LYS A 19 10.26 -27.28 23.51
C LYS A 19 10.43 -25.82 23.98
N PHE A 20 11.54 -25.50 24.63
CA PHE A 20 11.85 -24.13 25.03
C PHE A 20 12.15 -23.24 23.80
N GLY A 21 12.91 -23.74 22.82
CA GLY A 21 13.18 -23.03 21.56
C GLY A 21 11.93 -22.74 20.74
N VAL A 22 11.04 -23.73 20.59
CA VAL A 22 9.74 -23.56 19.90
C VAL A 22 8.84 -22.56 20.63
N PHE A 23 8.86 -22.55 21.97
CA PHE A 23 8.11 -21.58 22.77
C PHE A 23 8.65 -20.15 22.60
N VAL A 24 9.97 -19.97 22.56
CA VAL A 24 10.59 -18.66 22.31
C VAL A 24 10.29 -18.15 20.90
N LEU A 25 10.35 -19.01 19.88
CA LEU A 25 9.95 -18.67 18.50
C LEU A 25 8.48 -18.28 18.42
N TYR A 26 7.61 -18.99 19.14
CA TYR A 26 6.19 -18.70 19.19
C TYR A 26 5.89 -17.37 19.89
N LEU A 27 6.59 -17.08 20.99
CA LEU A 27 6.51 -15.78 21.65
C LEU A 27 7.01 -14.64 20.75
N TYR A 28 8.10 -14.85 20.01
CA TYR A 28 8.61 -13.87 19.05
C TYR A 28 7.59 -13.61 17.92
N TYR A 29 6.93 -14.65 17.44
CA TYR A 29 5.86 -14.55 16.44
C TYR A 29 4.63 -13.81 16.98
N ILE A 30 4.20 -14.08 18.23
CA ILE A 30 3.08 -13.37 18.88
C ILE A 30 3.39 -11.88 19.06
N VAL A 31 4.60 -11.54 19.55
CA VAL A 31 5.02 -10.15 19.73
C VAL A 31 5.14 -9.44 18.38
N TYR A 32 5.62 -10.12 17.34
CA TYR A 32 5.70 -9.58 15.98
C TYR A 32 4.32 -9.26 15.39
N ILE A 33 3.31 -10.13 15.60
CA ILE A 33 1.94 -9.85 15.18
C ILE A 33 1.33 -8.69 15.98
N GLY A 34 1.65 -8.59 17.28
CA GLY A 34 1.21 -7.48 18.14
C GLY A 34 1.79 -6.10 17.77
N ALA A 35 2.85 -6.05 16.97
CA ALA A 35 3.50 -4.81 16.54
C ALA A 35 2.88 -4.19 15.27
N ILE A 36 1.90 -4.84 14.65
CA ILE A 36 1.18 -4.29 13.48
C ILE A 36 0.24 -3.19 13.98
N ASN A 37 0.65 -1.93 13.83
CA ASN A 37 -0.17 -0.77 14.12
C ASN A 37 -1.33 -0.71 13.11
N MET A 38 -2.48 -1.23 13.50
CA MET A 38 -3.67 -1.24 12.66
C MET A 38 -4.40 0.10 12.80
N VAL A 39 -4.49 0.85 11.71
CA VAL A 39 -5.24 2.10 11.62
C VAL A 39 -6.54 1.87 10.85
N THR A 40 -7.64 2.44 11.34
CA THR A 40 -8.95 2.35 10.69
C THR A 40 -9.15 3.50 9.71
N LEU A 41 -9.60 3.19 8.49
CA LEU A 41 -9.98 4.17 7.48
C LEU A 41 -11.51 4.16 7.35
N GLN A 42 -12.15 5.30 7.57
CA GLN A 42 -13.59 5.48 7.37
C GLN A 42 -13.83 6.46 6.23
N THR A 43 -14.59 6.04 5.22
CA THR A 43 -14.94 6.88 4.07
C THR A 43 -16.43 6.72 3.74
N ARG A 44 -17.07 7.82 3.34
CA ARG A 44 -18.48 7.82 2.91
C ARG A 44 -18.53 7.63 1.40
N ILE A 45 -19.25 6.62 0.97
CA ILE A 45 -19.48 6.31 -0.46
C ILE A 45 -20.97 6.08 -0.68
N SER A 46 -21.46 6.31 -1.90
CA SER A 46 -22.83 5.95 -2.25
C SER A 46 -23.00 4.44 -2.35
N ASP A 47 -24.20 3.95 -2.03
CA ASP A 47 -24.51 2.51 -2.07
C ASP A 47 -24.35 1.94 -3.48
N GLU A 48 -24.74 2.71 -4.50
CA GLU A 48 -24.59 2.31 -5.90
C GLU A 48 -23.12 2.12 -6.29
N LEU A 49 -22.25 3.08 -5.91
CA LEU A 49 -20.82 2.99 -6.21
C LEU A 49 -20.19 1.79 -5.51
N LYS A 50 -20.59 1.52 -4.26
CA LYS A 50 -20.13 0.35 -3.50
C LYS A 50 -20.51 -0.95 -4.20
N ALA A 51 -21.76 -1.07 -4.64
CA ALA A 51 -22.25 -2.27 -5.31
C ALA A 51 -21.51 -2.53 -6.63
N GLN A 52 -21.27 -1.47 -7.42
CA GLN A 52 -20.49 -1.56 -8.66
C GLN A 52 -19.05 -2.00 -8.39
N ALA A 53 -18.40 -1.39 -7.39
CA ALA A 53 -17.04 -1.72 -6.99
C ALA A 53 -16.92 -3.17 -6.48
N ASP A 54 -17.84 -3.62 -5.61
CA ASP A 54 -17.82 -4.98 -5.07
C ASP A 54 -17.96 -6.03 -6.18
N ASN A 55 -18.83 -5.82 -7.17
CA ASN A 55 -18.98 -6.74 -8.30
C ASN A 55 -17.69 -6.80 -9.13
N LEU A 56 -17.10 -5.65 -9.44
CA LEU A 56 -15.85 -5.55 -10.20
C LEU A 56 -14.68 -6.26 -9.48
N PHE A 57 -14.51 -6.01 -8.18
CA PHE A 57 -13.40 -6.58 -7.42
C PHE A 57 -13.60 -8.06 -7.10
N LYS A 58 -14.84 -8.52 -6.98
CA LYS A 58 -15.15 -9.94 -6.78
C LYS A 58 -14.69 -10.80 -7.95
N ASP A 59 -14.83 -10.31 -9.18
CA ASP A 59 -14.34 -11.01 -10.38
C ASP A 59 -12.80 -11.12 -10.39
N MET A 60 -12.11 -10.22 -9.69
CA MET A 60 -10.66 -10.23 -9.49
C MET A 60 -10.22 -10.97 -8.20
N GLY A 61 -11.15 -11.49 -7.40
CA GLY A 61 -10.84 -12.14 -6.13
C GLY A 61 -10.41 -11.18 -5.01
N LEU A 62 -10.76 -9.90 -5.12
CA LEU A 62 -10.40 -8.84 -4.16
C LEU A 62 -11.64 -8.32 -3.43
N SER A 63 -11.46 -7.87 -2.18
CA SER A 63 -12.46 -7.06 -1.51
C SER A 63 -12.26 -5.57 -1.82
N THR A 64 -13.31 -4.76 -1.69
CA THR A 64 -13.21 -3.29 -1.82
C THR A 64 -12.16 -2.71 -0.87
N THR A 65 -12.02 -3.25 0.35
CA THR A 65 -10.98 -2.82 1.29
C THR A 65 -9.58 -3.14 0.79
N ASP A 66 -9.36 -4.31 0.19
CA ASP A 66 -8.06 -4.68 -0.37
C ASP A 66 -7.70 -3.82 -1.58
N ALA A 67 -8.68 -3.50 -2.44
CA ALA A 67 -8.50 -2.57 -3.53
C ALA A 67 -8.07 -1.17 -3.05
N VAL A 68 -8.69 -0.65 -1.97
CA VAL A 68 -8.30 0.64 -1.37
C VAL A 68 -6.88 0.58 -0.80
N ARG A 69 -6.48 -0.53 -0.17
CA ARG A 69 -5.11 -0.71 0.31
C ARG A 69 -4.10 -0.68 -0.85
N LEU A 70 -4.38 -1.44 -1.90
CA LEU A 70 -3.53 -1.47 -3.10
C LEU A 70 -3.40 -0.09 -3.74
N PHE A 71 -4.51 0.65 -3.83
CA PHE A 71 -4.52 2.02 -4.33
C PHE A 71 -3.55 2.91 -3.53
N LEU A 72 -3.65 2.92 -2.20
CA LEU A 72 -2.79 3.74 -1.35
C LEU A 72 -1.31 3.32 -1.45
N THR A 73 -1.04 2.02 -1.48
CA THR A 73 0.31 1.50 -1.69
C THR A 73 0.89 1.97 -3.02
N GLN A 74 0.09 1.95 -4.09
CA GLN A 74 0.55 2.40 -5.38
C GLN A 74 0.81 3.91 -5.42
N CYS A 75 -0.03 4.71 -4.76
CA CYS A 75 0.20 6.15 -4.63
C CYS A 75 1.56 6.45 -3.97
N VAL A 76 1.85 5.75 -2.87
CA VAL A 76 3.12 5.92 -2.13
C VAL A 76 4.30 5.46 -2.98
N ASN A 77 4.18 4.34 -3.68
CA ASN A 77 5.26 3.79 -4.52
C ASN A 77 5.62 4.71 -5.69
N GLN A 78 4.63 5.36 -6.30
CA GLN A 78 4.85 6.25 -7.45
C GLN A 78 5.09 7.72 -7.06
N GLY A 79 4.83 8.10 -5.81
CA GLY A 79 4.90 9.49 -5.38
C GLY A 79 3.83 10.38 -6.04
N GLY A 80 2.71 9.80 -6.47
CA GLY A 80 1.68 10.47 -7.26
C GLY A 80 0.39 9.66 -7.33
N LEU A 81 -0.57 10.08 -8.14
CA LEU A 81 -1.79 9.30 -8.37
C LEU A 81 -1.49 8.13 -9.33
N PRO A 82 -2.02 6.92 -9.06
CA PRO A 82 -1.77 5.72 -9.86
C PRO A 82 -2.55 5.71 -11.18
N PHE A 83 -3.35 6.74 -11.42
CA PHE A 83 -4.03 7.01 -12.67
C PHE A 83 -3.77 8.45 -13.07
N GLN A 84 -3.71 8.70 -14.38
CA GLN A 84 -3.68 10.06 -14.91
C GLN A 84 -5.04 10.71 -14.62
N PRO A 85 -5.13 11.79 -13.84
CA PRO A 85 -6.39 12.49 -13.63
C PRO A 85 -6.80 13.18 -14.93
N THR A 86 -7.64 12.53 -15.72
CA THR A 86 -8.25 13.13 -16.90
C THR A 86 -9.52 13.87 -16.48
N GLY A 87 -9.39 15.16 -16.20
CA GLY A 87 -10.55 16.04 -16.12
C GLY A 87 -11.17 16.16 -17.51
N LYS A 88 -12.46 15.79 -17.68
CA LYS A 88 -13.21 16.05 -18.92
C LYS A 88 -13.22 17.55 -19.30
N GLN A 89 -12.94 18.42 -18.33
CA GLN A 89 -12.79 19.85 -18.50
C GLN A 89 -11.52 20.30 -17.78
N PRO A 90 -10.66 21.10 -18.43
CA PRO A 90 -9.60 21.83 -17.75
C PRO A 90 -10.18 22.64 -16.60
N ASN A 91 -9.39 22.86 -15.55
CA ASN A 91 -9.85 23.71 -14.44
C ASN A 91 -10.16 25.13 -14.96
N ARG A 92 -11.02 25.87 -14.25
CA ARG A 92 -11.44 27.23 -14.65
C ARG A 92 -10.26 28.14 -14.96
N TYR A 93 -9.20 28.09 -14.14
CA TYR A 93 -8.00 28.89 -14.31
C TYR A 93 -7.24 28.54 -15.60
N THR A 94 -7.14 27.26 -15.94
CA THR A 94 -6.53 26.79 -17.20
C THR A 94 -7.37 27.19 -18.39
N LEU A 95 -8.70 27.15 -18.31
CA LEU A 95 -9.58 27.64 -19.37
C LEU A 95 -9.43 29.15 -19.59
N GLU A 96 -9.36 29.92 -18.51
CA GLU A 96 -9.11 31.37 -18.57
C GLU A 96 -7.76 31.67 -19.21
N ALA A 97 -6.69 31.01 -18.77
CA ALA A 97 -5.35 31.16 -19.35
C ALA A 97 -5.27 30.74 -20.83
N LEU A 98 -6.08 29.77 -21.26
CA LEU A 98 -6.16 29.36 -22.67
C LEU A 98 -6.97 30.35 -23.53
N ASN A 99 -7.93 31.06 -22.93
CA ASN A 99 -8.80 32.04 -23.61
C ASN A 99 -8.22 33.47 -23.58
N GLU A 100 -7.11 33.70 -22.86
CA GLU A 100 -6.39 34.98 -22.91
C GLU A 100 -5.74 35.16 -24.30
N ASP A 101 -6.26 36.10 -25.08
CA ASP A 101 -5.63 36.54 -26.33
C ASP A 101 -4.35 37.31 -26.03
N GLY A 102 -3.19 36.74 -26.37
CA GLY A 102 -1.91 37.43 -26.17
C GLY A 102 -0.65 36.57 -26.08
N GLY A 103 -0.65 35.36 -26.66
CA GLY A 103 0.54 34.49 -26.65
C GLY A 103 1.79 35.21 -27.17
N LYS A 104 2.81 35.35 -26.32
CA LYS A 104 4.11 35.92 -26.71
C LYS A 104 4.95 34.82 -27.35
N SER A 105 5.38 35.04 -28.59
CA SER A 105 6.36 34.17 -29.25
C SER A 105 7.78 34.67 -28.96
N TYR A 106 8.66 33.75 -28.59
CA TYR A 106 10.06 34.02 -28.30
C TYR A 106 10.92 33.31 -29.33
N GLN A 107 12.01 33.94 -29.77
CA GLN A 107 12.84 33.41 -30.86
C GLN A 107 13.92 32.43 -30.38
N SER A 108 14.20 32.39 -29.07
CA SER A 108 15.24 31.53 -28.50
C SER A 108 14.87 31.04 -27.10
N VAL A 109 15.44 29.90 -26.69
CA VAL A 109 15.27 29.33 -25.34
C VAL A 109 15.91 30.24 -24.29
N GLU A 110 17.01 30.91 -24.67
CA GLU A 110 17.76 31.84 -23.82
C GLU A 110 16.94 33.10 -23.47
N GLU A 111 16.20 33.65 -24.43
CA GLU A 111 15.30 34.80 -24.22
C GLU A 111 14.17 34.45 -23.24
N LEU A 112 13.55 33.27 -23.40
CA LEU A 112 12.51 32.77 -22.49
C LEU A 112 13.08 32.54 -21.08
N ALA A 113 14.25 31.90 -20.97
CA ALA A 113 14.89 31.58 -19.70
C ALA A 113 15.33 32.84 -18.91
N GLY A 114 15.60 33.95 -19.59
CA GLY A 114 15.92 35.24 -18.97
C GLY A 114 14.74 35.88 -18.23
N LEU A 115 13.49 35.55 -18.58
CA LEU A 115 12.27 36.09 -17.96
C LEU A 115 11.88 35.38 -16.65
N TRP A 116 12.34 34.15 -16.45
CA TRP A 116 11.96 33.28 -15.33
C TRP A 116 13.00 33.21 -14.21
N LYS A 117 14.09 33.98 -14.33
CA LYS A 117 15.07 34.19 -13.26
C LYS A 117 14.67 35.38 -12.39
#